data_AF-A0AA38LH61-F1
#
_entry.id   AF-A0AA38LH61-F1
#
_cell.length_a   1.000
_cell.length_b   1.000
_cell.length_c   1.000
_cell.angle_alpha   90.00
_cell.angle_beta   90.00
_cell.angle_gamma   90.00
#
_symmetry.space_group_name_H-M   'P 1'
#
loop_
_entity.id
_entity.type
_entity.pdbx_description
1 polymer ?
#
loop_
_entity_poly.entity_id
_entity_poly.type
_entity_poly.pdbx_seq_one_letter_code
_entity_poly.pdbx_strand_id
1 'polypeptide(L)' 'VLYRKAFDGMLLRCVNTEDSKRILHESHSGICGGHFGGHATARKIHRMGYFWPTLEHDAIEFAR' A
#
# COMPACT_ATOMS: atom_id res chain seq x y z
N VAL A 1 -13.11 -5.76 10.92
CA VAL A 1 -12.11 -5.69 9.83
C VAL A 1 -12.86 -5.79 8.51
N LEU A 2 -12.58 -4.90 7.56
CA LEU A 2 -13.25 -4.88 6.24
C LEU A 2 -12.30 -5.40 5.15
N TYR A 3 -12.87 -5.99 4.11
CA TYR A 3 -12.13 -6.48 2.94
C TYR A 3 -12.75 -5.95 1.64
N ARG A 4 -11.89 -5.65 0.67
CA ARG A 4 -12.26 -5.39 -0.72
C ARG A 4 -11.83 -6.58 -1.58
N LYS A 5 -12.75 -7.11 -2.38
CA LYS A 5 -12.41 -8.12 -3.38
C LYS A 5 -11.78 -7.42 -4.59
N ALA A 6 -10.54 -7.77 -4.90
CA ALA A 6 -9.83 -7.36 -6.10
C ALA A 6 -10.39 -8.09 -7.34
N PHE A 7 -10.05 -7.59 -8.53
CA PHE A 7 -10.52 -8.15 -9.79
C PHE A 7 -10.06 -9.61 -10.00
N ASP A 8 -8.85 -9.94 -9.55
CA ASP A 8 -8.27 -11.29 -9.58
C ASP A 8 -8.84 -12.22 -8.50
N GLY A 9 -9.80 -11.74 -7.69
CA GLY A 9 -10.42 -12.49 -6.60
C GLY A 9 -9.68 -12.40 -5.27
N MET A 10 -8.53 -11.72 -5.19
CA MET A 10 -7.80 -11.53 -3.94
C MET A 10 -8.61 -10.67 -2.95
N LEU A 11 -8.62 -11.07 -1.68
CA LEU A 11 -9.23 -10.28 -0.60
C LEU A 11 -8.18 -9.34 -0.02
N LEU A 12 -8.39 -8.04 -0.23
CA LEU A 12 -7.53 -6.99 0.30
C LEU A 12 -8.11 -6.46 1.60
N ARG A 13 -7.35 -6.50 2.68
CA ARG A 13 -7.72 -5.89 3.95
C ARG A 13 -7.76 -4.37 3.79
N CYS A 14 -8.92 -3.79 4.09
CA CYS A 14 -9.05 -2.35 4.23
C CYS A 14 -8.32 -1.89 5.49
N VAL A 15 -7.47 -0.89 5.36
CA VAL A 15 -6.71 -0.30 6.47
C VAL A 15 -7.18 1.12 6.77
N ASN A 16 -7.06 1.53 8.02
CA ASN A 16 -7.36 2.90 8.43
C ASN A 16 -6.18 3.83 8.09
N THR A 17 -6.36 5.12 8.33
CA THR A 17 -5.35 6.15 8.03
C THR A 17 -4.03 6.00 8.80
N GLU A 18 -4.07 5.43 10.01
CA GLU A 18 -2.87 5.23 10.83
C GLU A 18 -2.04 4.06 10.29
N ASP A 19 -2.69 2.92 10.07
CA ASP A 19 -2.07 1.75 9.47
C ASP A 19 -1.58 2.02 8.05
N SER A 20 -2.32 2.81 7.24
CA SER A 20 -1.90 3.13 5.87
C SER A 20 -0.57 3.89 5.84
N LYS A 21 -0.39 4.88 6.71
CA LYS A 21 0.88 5.63 6.86
C LYS A 21 2.02 4.72 7.28
N ARG A 22 1.78 3.83 8.25
CA ARG A 22 2.79 2.88 8.74
C ARG A 22 3.21 1.89 7.65
N ILE A 23 2.23 1.26 6.99
CA ILE A 23 2.46 0.32 5.88
C ILE A 23 3.20 1.00 4.73
N LEU A 24 2.85 2.25 4.41
CA LEU A 24 3.49 3.01 3.35
C LEU A 24 4.96 3.29 3.68
N HIS A 25 5.23 3.79 4.89
CA HIS A 25 6.58 4.05 5.38
C HIS A 25 7.44 2.78 5.42
N GLU A 26 6.93 1.69 6.01
CA GLU A 26 7.63 0.40 6.05
C GLU A 26 7.90 -0.17 4.65
N SER A 27 6.96 0.01 3.72
CA SER A 27 7.07 -0.53 2.36
C SER A 27 8.06 0.24 1.49
N HIS A 28 8.19 1.56 1.70
CA HIS A 28 9.07 2.45 0.95
C HIS A 28 10.46 2.60 1.59
N SER A 29 10.50 2.95 2.88
CA SER A 29 11.71 3.35 3.63
C SER A 29 12.11 2.36 4.73
N GLY A 30 11.36 1.28 4.94
CA GLY A 30 11.70 0.27 5.94
C GLY A 30 12.97 -0.52 5.57
N ILE A 31 13.35 -1.47 6.43
CA ILE A 31 14.52 -2.35 6.20
C ILE A 31 14.39 -3.13 4.88
N CYS A 32 13.16 -3.50 4.51
CA CYS A 32 12.84 -4.14 3.24
C CYS A 32 12.29 -3.15 2.18
N GLY A 33 12.46 -1.84 2.44
CA GLY A 33 12.14 -0.75 1.54
C GLY A 33 13.22 -0.66 0.46
N GLY A 34 12.82 -0.73 -0.81
CA GLY A 34 13.77 -0.72 -1.93
C GLY A 34 13.97 0.65 -2.58
N HIS A 35 13.60 1.75 -1.89
CA HIS A 35 13.51 3.09 -2.48
C HIS A 35 12.77 3.09 -3.83
N PHE A 36 11.75 2.24 -3.93
CA PHE A 36 11.00 2.07 -5.16
C PHE A 36 10.13 3.32 -5.41
N GLY A 37 10.03 3.75 -6.67
CA GLY A 37 9.09 4.81 -7.05
C GLY A 37 7.65 4.48 -6.61
N GLY A 38 6.82 5.51 -6.46
CA GLY A 38 5.51 5.38 -5.83
C GLY A 38 4.60 4.29 -6.41
N HIS A 39 4.53 4.14 -7.74
CA HIS A 39 3.75 3.07 -8.36
C HIS A 39 4.24 1.66 -7.96
N ALA A 40 5.55 1.46 -7.84
CA ALA A 40 6.10 0.18 -7.43
C ALA A 40 5.82 -0.08 -5.94
N THR A 41 5.88 0.95 -5.11
CA THR A 41 5.47 0.89 -3.69
C THR A 41 3.99 0.53 -3.55
N ALA A 42 3.09 1.19 -4.28
CA ALA A 42 1.65 0.88 -4.27
C ALA A 42 1.36 -0.56 -4.70
N ARG A 43 2.00 -1.05 -5.79
CA ARG A 43 1.86 -2.44 -6.24
C ARG A 43 2.34 -3.44 -5.20
N LYS A 44 3.46 -3.16 -4.51
CA LYS A 44 3.97 -4.01 -3.43
C LYS A 44 2.94 -4.12 -2.30
N ILE A 45 2.39 -3.00 -1.85
CA ILE A 45 1.38 -2.94 -0.77
C ILE A 45 0.10 -3.69 -1.19
N HIS A 46 -0.33 -3.52 -2.44
CA HIS A 46 -1.49 -4.24 -2.96
C HIS A 46 -1.27 -5.76 -2.96
N ARG A 47 -0.09 -6.22 -3.39
CA ARG A 47 0.31 -7.65 -3.35
C ARG A 47 0.45 -8.21 -1.94
N MET A 48 0.73 -7.36 -0.95
CA MET A 48 0.71 -7.74 0.47
C MET A 48 -0.72 -7.89 1.03
N GLY A 49 -1.74 -7.60 0.22
CA GLY A 49 -3.14 -7.76 0.61
C GLY A 49 -3.73 -6.55 1.32
N TYR A 50 -3.16 -5.35 1.14
CA TYR A 50 -3.69 -4.12 1.76
C TYR A 50 -4.39 -3.22 0.76
N PHE A 51 -5.41 -2.51 1.23
CA PHE A 51 -6.15 -1.55 0.42
C PHE A 51 -6.61 -0.34 1.22
N TRP A 52 -6.49 0.83 0.60
CA TRP A 52 -7.23 2.04 0.93
C TRP A 52 -7.47 2.84 -0.36
N PRO A 53 -8.51 3.71 -0.43
CA PRO A 53 -8.92 4.34 -1.68
C PRO A 53 -7.83 5.16 -2.39
N THR A 54 -6.93 5.78 -1.61
CA THR A 54 -5.87 6.66 -2.11
C THR A 54 -4.48 6.00 -2.20
N LEU A 55 -4.38 4.67 -2.07
CA LEU A 55 -3.11 3.93 -2.03
C LEU A 55 -2.09 4.36 -3.10
N GLU A 56 -2.53 4.46 -4.35
CA GLU A 56 -1.64 4.83 -5.45
C GLU A 56 -1.20 6.29 -5.37
N HIS A 57 -2.12 7.20 -5.06
CA HIS A 57 -1.82 8.62 -4.91
C HIS A 57 -0.84 8.86 -3.75
N ASP A 58 -1.15 8.31 -2.57
CA ASP A 58 -0.34 8.47 -1.37
C ASP A 58 1.07 7.91 -1.59
N ALA A 59 1.20 6.78 -2.31
CA ALA A 59 2.52 6.22 -2.61
C ALA A 59 3.32 7.04 -3.62
N ILE A 60 2.67 7.64 -4.62
CA ILE A 60 3.32 8.56 -5.58
C ILE A 60 3.77 9.82 -4.87
N GLU A 61 2.94 10.40 -4.01
CA GLU A 61 3.28 11.59 -3.24
C GLU A 61 4.41 11.33 -2.25
N PHE A 62 4.40 10.19 -1.56
CA PHE A 62 5.43 9.84 -0.58
C PHE A 62 6.81 9.57 -1.22
N ALA A 63 6.85 9.10 -2.47
CA ALA A 63 8.08 8.78 -3.18
C ALA A 63 8.66 9.95 -3.99
N ARG A 64 8.04 11.13 -3.96
CA ARG A 64 8.58 12.38 -4.52
C ARG A 64 9.53 13.04 -3.55
#